data_AF-A6DUA5-F1
#
_entry.id   AF-A6DUA5-F1
#
_cell.length_a   1.000
_cell.length_b   1.000
_cell.length_c   1.000
_cell.angle_alpha   90.00
_cell.angle_beta   90.00
_cell.angle_gamma   90.00
#
_symmetry.space_group_name_H-M   'P 1'
#
loop_
_entity.id
_entity.type
_entity.pdbx_description
1 polymer ?
#
loop_
_entity_poly.entity_id
_entity_poly.type
_entity_poly.pdbx_seq_one_letter_code
_entity_poly.pdbx_strand_id
1 'polypeptide(L)'
;MVMGHEVAHAVAEHGNERMSHSMLIKGGILATSIGLKLSDSVDDDLGNAILIGAGAFASVGIILPYSRAHELEADYMGLVFMAKAGYNPERAITFWQDMSKASKGGKPPEFLSTHPADTRRIDEIKKYLPKAMYYYRQTPQYEELEREKLIPKF
;
A
#
# COMPACT_ATOMS: atom_id res chain seq x y z
N MET A 1 8.05 -3.71 10.65
CA MET A 1 7.49 -3.47 9.31
C MET A 1 6.04 -3.02 9.42
N VAL A 2 5.09 -3.86 9.85
CA VAL A 2 3.66 -3.51 9.99
C VAL A 2 3.42 -2.16 10.69
N MET A 3 3.94 -1.96 11.90
CA MET A 3 3.76 -0.69 12.60
C MET A 3 4.35 0.51 11.85
N GLY A 4 5.51 0.35 11.20
CA GLY A 4 6.10 1.42 10.38
C GLY A 4 5.26 1.74 9.14
N HIS A 5 4.62 0.72 8.56
CA HIS A 5 3.69 0.84 7.43
C HIS A 5 2.42 1.60 7.83
N GLU A 6 1.82 1.28 8.97
CA GLU A 6 0.64 2.01 9.47
C GLU A 6 0.96 3.47 9.82
N VAL A 7 2.11 3.72 10.46
CA VAL A 7 2.58 5.08 10.71
C VAL A 7 2.81 5.82 9.40
N ALA A 8 3.32 5.15 8.36
CA ALA A 8 3.48 5.75 7.05
C ALA A 8 2.14 6.11 6.40
N HIS A 9 1.12 5.26 6.49
CA HIS A 9 -0.23 5.61 6.02
C HIS A 9 -0.78 6.86 6.71
N ALA A 10 -0.54 7.02 8.01
CA ALA A 10 -0.96 8.19 8.76
C ALA A 10 -0.17 9.44 8.36
N VAL A 11 1.16 9.33 8.24
CA VAL A 11 2.04 10.46 7.88
C VAL A 11 1.80 10.92 6.45
N ALA A 12 1.56 10.01 5.51
CA ALA A 12 1.24 10.32 4.12
C ALA A 12 -0.26 10.66 3.91
N GLU A 13 -1.07 10.66 4.97
CA GLU A 13 -2.51 10.96 4.93
C GLU A 13 -3.31 10.14 3.91
N HIS A 14 -2.86 8.93 3.59
CA HIS A 14 -3.46 8.07 2.57
C HIS A 14 -4.97 7.82 2.79
N GLY A 15 -5.43 7.84 4.04
CA GLY A 15 -6.86 7.75 4.37
C GLY A 15 -7.67 8.97 3.91
N ASN A 16 -7.14 10.17 4.14
CA ASN A 16 -7.75 11.44 3.72
C ASN A 16 -7.80 11.53 2.19
N GLU A 17 -6.72 11.13 1.52
CA GLU A 17 -6.64 11.09 0.07
C GLU A 17 -7.62 10.07 -0.53
N ARG A 18 -7.68 8.85 0.01
CA ARG A 18 -8.64 7.82 -0.42
C ARG A 18 -10.08 8.31 -0.26
N MET A 19 -10.39 8.99 0.85
CA MET A 19 -11.70 9.59 1.06
C MET A 19 -12.00 10.67 0.03
N SER A 20 -11.06 11.60 -0.20
CA SER A 20 -11.21 12.69 -1.16
C SER A 20 -11.45 12.16 -2.58
N HIS A 21 -10.67 11.17 -3.02
CA HIS A 21 -10.89 10.52 -4.32
C HIS A 21 -12.21 9.77 -4.39
N SER A 22 -12.62 9.08 -3.32
CA SER A 22 -13.94 8.43 -3.28
C SER A 22 -15.08 9.43 -3.43
N MET A 23 -15.00 10.58 -2.75
CA MET A 23 -15.99 11.65 -2.86
C MET A 23 -16.05 12.22 -4.28
N LEU A 24 -14.90 12.49 -4.91
CA LEU A 24 -14.83 12.97 -6.29
C LEU A 24 -15.46 11.98 -7.26
N ILE A 25 -15.11 10.69 -7.16
CA ILE A 25 -15.66 9.64 -8.02
C ILE A 25 -17.17 9.51 -7.83
N LYS A 26 -17.65 9.47 -6.58
CA LYS A 26 -19.10 9.40 -6.28
C LYS A 26 -19.84 10.63 -6.80
N GLY A 27 -19.28 11.82 -6.62
CA GLY A 27 -19.83 13.06 -7.14
C GLY A 27 -19.92 13.05 -8.67
N GLY A 28 -18.88 12.57 -9.35
CA GLY A 28 -18.86 12.38 -10.80
C GLY A 28 -19.93 11.39 -11.29
N ILE A 29 -20.05 10.24 -10.63
CA ILE A 29 -21.08 9.24 -10.95
C ILE A 29 -22.49 9.82 -10.73
N LEU A 30 -22.70 10.56 -9.63
CA LEU A 30 -23.97 11.22 -9.35
C LEU A 30 -24.31 12.26 -10.43
N ALA A 31 -23.36 13.12 -10.81
CA ALA A 31 -23.56 14.11 -11.86
C ALA A 31 -23.90 13.44 -13.20
N THR A 32 -23.19 12.38 -13.57
CA THR A 32 -23.50 11.56 -14.75
C THR A 32 -24.90 10.97 -14.66
N SER A 33 -25.32 10.45 -13.49
CA SER A 33 -26.65 9.88 -13.32
C SER A 33 -27.77 10.90 -13.51
N ILE A 34 -27.56 12.14 -13.07
CA ILE A 34 -28.52 13.24 -13.25
C ILE A 34 -28.57 13.63 -14.73
N GLY A 35 -27.42 13.78 -15.38
CA GLY A 35 -27.35 14.10 -16.81
C GLY A 35 -28.03 13.06 -17.68
N LEU A 36 -27.84 11.77 -17.40
CA LEU A 36 -28.49 10.68 -18.12
C LEU A 36 -30.01 10.70 -17.94
N LYS A 37 -30.51 10.93 -16.71
CA LYS A 37 -31.96 11.02 -16.44
C LYS A 37 -32.66 12.22 -17.09
N LEU A 38 -31.91 13.29 -17.37
CA LEU A 38 -32.41 14.48 -18.05
C LEU A 38 -32.29 14.37 -19.57
N SER A 39 -31.73 13.28 -20.09
CA SER A 39 -31.46 13.10 -21.51
C SER A 39 -32.63 12.40 -22.20
N ASP A 40 -33.30 13.10 -23.12
CA ASP A 40 -34.40 12.51 -23.92
C ASP A 40 -33.92 11.46 -24.93
N SER A 41 -32.61 11.39 -25.19
CA SER A 41 -31.99 10.50 -26.18
C SER A 41 -31.41 9.21 -25.62
N VAL A 42 -31.46 9.01 -24.31
CA VAL A 42 -30.91 7.82 -23.63
C VAL A 42 -32.04 7.16 -22.86
N ASP A 43 -32.38 5.94 -23.25
CA ASP A 43 -33.33 5.14 -22.48
C ASP A 43 -32.73 4.68 -21.13
N ASP A 44 -33.60 4.27 -20.21
CA ASP A 44 -33.21 3.90 -18.86
C ASP A 44 -32.24 2.70 -18.82
N ASP A 45 -32.37 1.75 -19.75
CA ASP A 45 -31.53 0.56 -19.81
C ASP A 45 -30.10 0.91 -20.22
N LEU A 46 -29.94 1.74 -21.26
CA LEU A 46 -28.66 2.26 -21.69
C LEU A 46 -28.04 3.17 -20.63
N GLY A 47 -28.83 4.02 -19.98
CA GLY A 47 -28.37 4.87 -18.88
C GLY A 47 -27.83 4.05 -17.70
N ASN A 48 -28.52 2.99 -17.30
CA ASN A 48 -28.07 2.08 -16.25
C ASN A 48 -26.79 1.33 -16.64
N ALA A 49 -26.68 0.87 -17.89
CA ALA A 49 -25.48 0.22 -18.40
C ALA A 49 -24.25 1.15 -18.35
N ILE A 50 -24.43 2.43 -18.70
CA ILE A 50 -23.37 3.46 -18.62
C ILE A 50 -22.92 3.64 -17.16
N LEU A 51 -23.85 3.75 -16.21
CA LEU A 51 -23.50 3.94 -14.80
C LEU A 51 -22.74 2.74 -14.20
N ILE A 52 -23.17 1.53 -14.52
CA ILE A 52 -22.47 0.30 -14.12
C ILE A 52 -21.06 0.28 -14.71
N GLY A 53 -20.93 0.58 -16.01
CA GLY A 53 -19.66 0.65 -16.70
C GLY A 53 -18.72 1.70 -16.09
N ALA A 54 -19.24 2.90 -15.78
CA ALA A 54 -18.49 3.97 -15.14
C ALA A 54 -17.99 3.57 -13.74
N GLY A 55 -18.83 2.92 -12.94
CA GLY A 55 -18.45 2.42 -11.62
C GLY A 55 -17.37 1.33 -11.67
N ALA A 56 -17.51 0.37 -12.59
CA ALA A 56 -16.50 -0.67 -12.81
C ALA A 56 -15.17 -0.08 -13.31
N PHE A 57 -15.24 0.85 -14.27
CA PHE A 57 -14.06 1.56 -14.78
C PHE A 57 -13.36 2.37 -13.69
N ALA A 58 -14.10 3.15 -12.89
CA ALA A 58 -13.50 3.90 -11.78
C ALA A 58 -12.81 2.97 -10.77
N SER A 59 -13.44 1.83 -10.47
CA SER A 59 -12.88 0.84 -9.55
C SER A 59 -11.55 0.27 -10.05
N VAL A 60 -11.52 -0.22 -11.29
CA VAL A 60 -10.35 -0.92 -11.84
C VAL A 60 -9.29 0.02 -12.40
N GLY A 61 -9.71 1.13 -13.01
CA GLY A 61 -8.83 2.08 -13.70
C GLY A 61 -8.28 3.19 -12.79
N ILE A 62 -8.94 3.51 -11.68
CA ILE A 62 -8.55 4.63 -10.81
C ILE A 62 -8.29 4.15 -9.38
N ILE A 63 -9.28 3.54 -8.73
CA ILE A 63 -9.21 3.22 -7.30
C ILE A 63 -8.14 2.15 -7.02
N LEU A 64 -8.13 1.04 -7.76
CA LEU A 64 -7.17 -0.04 -7.53
C LEU A 64 -5.70 0.39 -7.78
N PRO A 65 -5.34 1.05 -8.90
CA PRO A 65 -3.98 1.53 -9.11
C PRO A 65 -3.53 2.52 -8.04
N TYR A 66 -4.41 3.45 -7.65
CA TYR A 66 -4.10 4.44 -6.61
C TYR A 66 -3.88 3.78 -5.25
N SER A 67 -4.73 2.82 -4.88
CA SER A 67 -4.57 2.05 -3.66
C SER A 67 -3.22 1.31 -3.63
N ARG A 68 -2.80 0.70 -4.75
CA ARG A 68 -1.48 0.04 -4.84
C ARG A 68 -0.32 1.02 -4.70
N ALA A 69 -0.43 2.22 -5.28
CA ALA A 69 0.58 3.25 -5.12
C ALA A 69 0.77 3.64 -3.64
N HIS A 70 -0.33 3.78 -2.88
CA HIS A 70 -0.28 4.08 -1.44
C HIS A 70 0.42 2.99 -0.64
N GLU A 71 0.17 1.72 -0.96
CA GLU A 71 0.84 0.61 -0.29
C GLU A 71 2.35 0.62 -0.54
N LEU A 72 2.79 0.94 -1.77
CA LEU A 72 4.21 1.02 -2.12
C LEU A 72 4.92 2.21 -1.46
N GLU A 73 4.25 3.35 -1.37
CA GLU A 73 4.76 4.52 -0.64
C GLU A 73 4.86 4.24 0.86
N ALA A 74 3.82 3.62 1.45
CA ALA A 74 3.82 3.22 2.84
C ALA A 74 4.89 2.16 3.15
N ASP A 75 5.16 1.21 2.23
CA ASP A 75 6.27 0.27 2.35
C ASP A 75 7.62 0.99 2.40
N TYR A 76 7.83 1.95 1.49
CA TYR A 76 9.07 2.72 1.41
C TYR A 76 9.31 3.53 2.70
N MET A 77 8.33 4.31 3.14
CA MET A 77 8.43 5.10 4.35
C MET A 77 8.54 4.21 5.59
N GLY A 78 7.78 3.12 5.65
CA GLY A 78 7.83 2.14 6.72
C GLY A 78 9.20 1.48 6.87
N LEU A 79 9.90 1.19 5.75
CA LEU A 79 11.29 0.72 5.77
C LEU A 79 12.24 1.75 6.38
N VAL A 80 12.08 3.03 6.01
CA VAL A 80 12.90 4.13 6.54
C VAL A 80 12.62 4.34 8.04
N PHE A 81 11.36 4.29 8.47
CA PHE A 81 10.99 4.40 9.88
C PHE A 81 11.53 3.23 10.69
N MET A 82 11.43 2.01 10.17
CA MET A 82 12.00 0.82 10.79
C MET A 82 13.52 0.96 10.95
N ALA A 83 14.22 1.40 9.90
CA ALA A 83 15.65 1.66 9.92
C ALA A 83 16.05 2.68 11.00
N LYS A 84 15.36 3.83 11.03
CA LYS A 84 15.62 4.92 11.98
C LYS A 84 15.32 4.54 13.42
N ALA A 85 14.39 3.62 13.64
CA ALA A 85 14.09 3.05 14.95
C ALA A 85 15.07 1.95 15.39
N GLY A 86 16.12 1.66 14.61
CA GLY A 86 17.13 0.65 14.96
C GLY A 86 16.72 -0.79 14.66
N TYR A 87 15.67 -1.01 13.85
CA TYR A 87 15.27 -2.34 13.40
C TYR A 87 15.84 -2.63 12.01
N ASN A 88 16.42 -3.82 11.82
CA ASN A 88 17.02 -4.22 10.53
C ASN A 88 15.98 -4.21 9.37
N PRO A 89 16.13 -3.31 8.38
CA PRO A 89 15.31 -3.22 7.17
C PRO A 89 15.17 -4.52 6.37
N GLU A 90 16.20 -5.36 6.35
CA GLU A 90 16.24 -6.60 5.55
C GLU A 90 15.15 -7.59 5.97
N ARG A 91 14.74 -7.56 7.25
CA ARG A 91 13.66 -8.43 7.76
C ARG A 91 12.31 -8.17 7.08
N ALA A 92 12.12 -7.01 6.44
CA ALA A 92 10.90 -6.73 5.68
C ALA A 92 10.73 -7.68 4.49
N ILE A 93 11.81 -8.09 3.82
CA ILE A 93 11.73 -9.02 2.68
C ILE A 93 11.18 -10.36 3.16
N THR A 94 11.76 -10.92 4.22
CA THR A 94 11.32 -12.19 4.80
C THR A 94 9.87 -12.12 5.25
N PHE A 95 9.50 -11.03 5.95
CA PHE A 95 8.13 -10.80 6.40
C PHE A 95 7.13 -10.86 5.22
N TRP A 96 7.39 -10.16 4.13
CA TRP A 96 6.48 -10.15 2.98
C TRP A 96 6.48 -11.45 2.18
N GLN A 97 7.61 -12.15 2.12
CA GLN A 97 7.66 -13.51 1.55
C GLN A 97 6.78 -14.47 2.35
N ASP A 98 6.85 -14.42 3.67
CA ASP A 98 6.06 -15.29 4.54
C ASP A 98 4.57 -14.92 4.50
N MET A 99 4.25 -13.62 4.43
CA MET A 99 2.90 -13.12 4.21
C MET A 99 2.30 -13.62 2.89
N SER A 100 3.08 -13.59 1.80
CA SER A 100 2.68 -14.09 0.47
C SER A 100 2.49 -15.62 0.43
N LYS A 101 3.26 -16.37 1.23
CA LYS A 101 3.04 -17.81 1.39
C LYS A 101 1.77 -18.09 2.17
N ALA A 102 1.56 -17.37 3.27
CA ALA A 102 0.39 -17.52 4.14
C ALA A 102 -0.93 -17.22 3.40
N SER A 103 -0.91 -16.30 2.43
CA SER A 103 -2.09 -15.97 1.62
C SER A 103 -2.53 -17.07 0.63
N LYS A 104 -1.70 -18.10 0.40
CA LYS A 104 -2.00 -19.19 -0.56
C LYS A 104 -2.68 -20.41 0.06
N GLY A 105 -2.69 -20.52 1.39
CA GLY A 105 -3.10 -21.74 2.12
C GLY A 105 -4.50 -21.71 2.74
N GLY A 106 -5.33 -20.69 2.48
CA GLY A 106 -6.65 -20.54 3.11
C GLY A 106 -7.08 -19.08 3.25
N LYS A 107 -7.77 -18.73 4.35
CA LYS A 107 -8.15 -17.34 4.66
C LYS A 107 -6.86 -16.50 4.77
N PRO A 108 -6.69 -15.43 3.98
CA PRO A 108 -5.52 -14.58 4.07
C PRO A 108 -5.41 -13.96 5.48
N PRO A 109 -4.19 -13.69 5.97
CA PRO A 109 -4.00 -12.94 7.21
C PRO A 109 -4.80 -11.64 7.22
N GLU A 110 -5.34 -11.24 8.37
CA GLU A 110 -6.23 -10.06 8.50
C GLU A 110 -5.61 -8.79 7.90
N PHE A 111 -4.30 -8.62 8.07
CA PHE A 111 -3.55 -7.51 7.47
C PHE A 111 -3.70 -7.43 5.94
N LEU A 112 -3.74 -8.58 5.24
CA LEU A 112 -3.92 -8.62 3.78
C LEU A 112 -5.35 -8.32 3.33
N SER A 113 -6.33 -8.36 4.24
CA SER A 113 -7.70 -7.97 3.94
C SER A 113 -7.79 -6.47 3.62
N THR A 114 -7.00 -5.63 4.31
CA THR A 114 -6.96 -4.18 4.11
C THR A 114 -5.74 -3.73 3.32
N HIS A 115 -4.63 -4.47 3.38
CA HIS A 115 -3.37 -4.20 2.67
C HIS A 115 -3.03 -5.34 1.70
N PRO A 116 -3.65 -5.36 0.50
CA PRO A 116 -3.41 -6.43 -0.44
C PRO A 116 -1.92 -6.54 -0.78
N ALA A 117 -1.42 -7.78 -0.81
CA ALA A 117 -0.07 -8.06 -1.26
C ALA A 117 -0.02 -7.93 -2.80
N ASP A 118 0.52 -6.82 -3.29
CA ASP A 118 0.89 -6.71 -4.71
C ASP A 118 2.15 -7.56 -4.96
N THR A 119 2.17 -8.29 -6.08
CA THR A 119 3.33 -9.08 -6.52
C THR A 119 4.58 -8.22 -6.68
N ARG A 120 4.42 -6.90 -6.88
CA ARG A 120 5.50 -5.93 -6.97
C ARG A 120 6.09 -5.48 -5.63
N ARG A 121 5.39 -5.63 -4.49
CA ARG A 121 5.84 -5.06 -3.20
C ARG A 121 7.24 -5.54 -2.81
N ILE A 122 7.49 -6.85 -2.92
CA ILE A 122 8.81 -7.42 -2.57
C ILE A 122 9.91 -6.84 -3.47
N ASP A 123 9.64 -6.65 -4.75
CA ASP A 123 10.61 -6.12 -5.70
C ASP A 123 10.88 -4.62 -5.46
N GLU A 124 9.86 -3.84 -5.14
CA GLU A 124 10.03 -2.44 -4.74
C GLU A 124 10.76 -2.31 -3.40
N ILE A 125 10.43 -3.14 -2.41
CA ILE A 125 11.14 -3.18 -1.13
C ILE A 125 12.64 -3.45 -1.33
N LYS A 126 13.00 -4.38 -2.21
CA LYS A 126 14.41 -4.63 -2.55
C LYS A 126 15.09 -3.40 -3.14
N LYS A 127 14.40 -2.62 -3.98
CA LYS A 127 14.93 -1.36 -4.55
C LYS A 127 15.12 -0.28 -3.49
N TYR A 128 14.24 -0.23 -2.50
CA TYR A 128 14.31 0.75 -1.41
C TYR A 128 15.31 0.38 -0.31
N LEU A 129 15.63 -0.90 -0.20
CA LEU A 129 16.47 -1.45 0.85
C LEU A 129 17.82 -0.73 1.00
N PRO A 130 18.59 -0.40 -0.06
CA PRO A 130 19.86 0.32 0.09
C PRO A 130 19.71 1.64 0.85
N LYS A 131 18.62 2.38 0.59
CA LYS A 131 18.34 3.66 1.26
C LYS A 131 17.93 3.46 2.71
N ALA A 132 17.11 2.46 3.00
CA ALA A 132 16.77 2.12 4.39
C ALA A 132 18.01 1.66 5.17
N MET A 133 18.85 0.82 4.56
CA MET A 133 20.09 0.34 5.16
C MET A 133 21.07 1.47 5.44
N TYR A 134 21.13 2.50 4.61
CA TYR A 134 21.91 3.70 4.90
C TYR A 134 21.53 4.31 6.26
N TYR A 135 20.23 4.48 6.54
CA TYR A 135 19.78 5.00 7.84
C TYR A 135 20.02 4.01 8.98
N TYR A 136 19.80 2.72 8.75
CA TYR A 136 19.99 1.69 9.78
C TYR A 136 21.45 1.63 10.24
N ARG A 137 22.42 1.76 9.31
CA ARG A 137 23.85 1.75 9.63
C ARG A 137 24.31 2.91 10.52
N GLN A 138 23.50 3.95 10.66
CA GLN A 138 23.77 5.09 11.53
C GLN A 138 23.17 4.92 12.93
N THR A 139 22.56 3.78 13.23
CA THR A 139 21.92 3.53 14.53
C THR A 139 22.89 2.87 15.51
N PRO A 140 22.78 3.17 16.82
CA PRO A 140 23.58 2.50 17.85
C PRO A 140 23.41 0.97 17.83
N GLN A 141 22.22 0.48 17.48
CA GLN A 141 21.92 -0.95 17.38
C GLN A 141 22.77 -1.63 16.30
N TYR A 142 22.95 -0.97 15.14
CA TYR A 142 23.82 -1.51 14.10
C TYR A 142 25.28 -1.56 14.54
N GLU A 143 25.77 -0.50 15.19
CA GLU A 143 27.14 -0.48 15.71
C GLU A 143 27.39 -1.56 16.76
N GLU A 144 26.44 -1.78 17.67
CA GLU A 144 26.54 -2.84 18.67
C GLU A 144 26.57 -4.23 18.03
N LEU A 145 25.72 -4.48 17.03
CA LEU A 145 25.72 -5.73 16.27
C LEU A 145 27.04 -5.98 15.55
N GLU A 146 27.66 -4.95 14.95
CA GLU A 146 28.97 -5.09 14.30
C GLU A 146 30.10 -5.29 15.32
N ARG A 147 30.03 -4.65 16.50
CA ARG A 147 30.97 -4.90 17.60
C ARG A 147 30.90 -6.34 18.10
N GLU A 148 29.70 -6.89 18.30
CA GLU A 148 29.51 -8.26 18.79
C GLU A 148 30.11 -9.30 17.83
N LYS A 149 30.01 -9.10 16.51
CA LYS A 149 30.61 -9.99 15.51
C LYS A 149 32.14 -10.10 15.62
N LEU A 150 32.80 -9.10 16.19
CA LEU A 150 34.25 -9.05 16.36
C LEU A 150 34.71 -9.69 17.67
N ILE A 151 33.79 -10.05 18.58
CA ILE A 151 34.14 -10.70 19.85
C ILE A 151 34.30 -12.21 19.60
N PRO A 152 35.46 -12.81 19.92
CA PRO A 152 35.64 -14.25 19.85
C PRO A 152 34.64 -14.96 20.76
N LYS A 153 33.87 -15.90 20.20
CA LYS A 153 33.01 -16.78 21.00
C LYS A 153 33.89 -17.87 21.60
N PHE A 154 34.11 -17.80 22.91
CA PHE A 154 34.82 -18.81 23.70
C PHE A 154 33.92 -20.02 24.00
#